data_AF-A0A1E8GNW9-F1
#
_entry.id   AF-A0A1E8GNW9-F1
#
_cell.length_a   1.000
_cell.length_b   1.000
_cell.length_c   1.000
_cell.angle_alpha   90.00
_cell.angle_beta   90.00
_cell.angle_gamma   90.00
#
_symmetry.space_group_name_H-M   'P 1'
#
loop_
_entity.id
_entity.type
_entity.pdbx_description
1 polymer ?
#
loop_
_entity_poly.entity_id
_entity_poly.type
_entity_poly.pdbx_seq_one_letter_code
_entity_poly.pdbx_strand_id
1 'polypeptide(L)'
;MAQSLNTRAEFVGPGIAYIGFAKYGKIMLGDVAFEFFSDRSVEDNVIIPLDKIKRVEGSVYGKKIGRRFNIILQNNSKLCFGSKDSGKILKILREKLGNENVVKAPTFLGTLTRAFKRNK
;
A
#
# COMPACT_ATOMS: atom_id res chain seq x y z
N MET A 1 19.80 -9.65 -9.73
CA MET A 1 18.68 -8.84 -10.28
C MET A 1 17.38 -9.42 -9.74
N ALA A 2 16.50 -8.61 -9.16
CA ALA A 2 15.16 -9.09 -8.80
C ALA A 2 14.29 -9.12 -10.05
N GLN A 3 13.68 -10.27 -10.36
CA GLN A 3 12.79 -10.42 -11.49
C GLN A 3 11.36 -10.08 -11.06
N SER A 4 10.67 -9.25 -11.84
CA SER A 4 9.25 -8.93 -11.61
C SER A 4 8.39 -10.17 -11.83
N LEU A 5 7.36 -10.34 -11.00
CA LEU A 5 6.32 -11.35 -11.19
C LEU A 5 5.25 -10.91 -12.19
N ASN A 6 5.18 -9.60 -12.47
CA ASN A 6 4.19 -9.05 -13.39
C ASN A 6 4.59 -9.33 -14.84
N THR A 7 3.63 -9.75 -15.65
CA THR A 7 3.80 -9.84 -17.11
C THR A 7 3.42 -8.54 -17.80
N ARG A 8 2.60 -7.71 -17.13
CA ARG A 8 2.15 -6.39 -17.61
C ARG A 8 2.23 -5.36 -16.49
N ALA A 9 2.79 -4.19 -16.78
CA ALA A 9 2.81 -3.06 -15.85
C ALA A 9 1.67 -2.09 -16.17
N GLU A 10 0.77 -1.88 -15.22
CA GLU A 10 -0.32 -0.89 -15.30
C GLU A 10 0.10 0.46 -14.71
N PHE A 11 1.01 0.43 -13.74
CA PHE A 11 1.61 1.62 -13.18
C PHE A 11 3.08 1.38 -12.85
N VAL A 12 3.91 2.35 -13.21
CA VAL A 12 5.30 2.46 -12.74
C VAL A 12 5.54 3.90 -12.35
N GLY A 13 6.02 4.14 -11.14
CA GLY A 13 6.27 5.49 -10.68
C GLY A 13 7.09 5.55 -9.39
N PRO A 14 7.56 6.74 -9.00
CA PRO A 14 8.37 6.88 -7.80
C PRO A 14 7.56 6.55 -6.55
N GLY A 15 8.22 5.91 -5.59
CA GLY A 15 7.64 5.53 -4.32
C GLY A 15 8.65 5.46 -3.19
N ILE A 16 8.14 5.28 -1.99
CA ILE A 16 8.91 5.12 -0.76
C ILE A 16 8.37 3.89 -0.04
N ALA A 17 9.25 2.97 0.35
CA ALA A 17 8.94 1.91 1.30
C ALA A 17 9.42 2.32 2.69
N TYR A 18 8.56 2.19 3.70
CA TYR A 18 8.90 2.49 5.09
C TYR A 18 9.21 1.18 5.85
N ILE A 19 10.31 0.52 5.47
CA ILE A 19 10.79 -0.74 6.07
C ILE A 19 12.08 -0.42 6.83
N GLY A 20 11.95 -0.25 8.14
CA GLY A 20 12.99 0.38 8.95
C GLY A 20 13.11 1.87 8.60
N PHE A 21 14.14 2.25 7.85
CA PHE A 21 14.30 3.60 7.32
C PHE A 21 13.52 3.80 6.02
N ALA A 22 13.22 5.06 5.67
CA ALA A 22 12.58 5.38 4.40
C ALA A 22 13.51 5.01 3.23
N LYS A 23 13.07 4.05 2.40
CA LYS A 23 13.77 3.62 1.19
C LYS A 23 13.09 4.24 -0.01
N TYR A 24 13.86 4.96 -0.83
CA TYR A 24 13.37 5.55 -2.09
C TYR A 24 13.52 4.53 -3.21
N GLY A 25 12.57 4.53 -4.13
CA GLY A 25 12.54 3.58 -5.22
C GLY A 25 11.38 3.81 -6.17
N LYS A 26 11.04 2.77 -6.90
CA LYS A 26 9.92 2.73 -7.84
C LYS A 26 8.90 1.72 -7.38
N ILE A 27 7.63 2.14 -7.36
CA ILE A 27 6.50 1.24 -7.24
C ILE A 27 6.11 0.80 -8.64
N MET A 28 5.95 -0.51 -8.81
CA MET A 28 5.37 -1.14 -9.99
C MET A 28 4.12 -1.89 -9.55
N LEU A 29 3.02 -1.66 -10.26
CA LEU A 29 1.79 -2.41 -10.07
C LEU A 29 1.40 -3.03 -11.40
N GLY A 30 1.22 -4.34 -11.39
CA GLY A 30 0.88 -5.10 -12.59
C GLY A 30 -0.26 -6.06 -12.36
N ASP A 31 -0.33 -7.06 -13.23
CA ASP A 31 -1.37 -8.08 -13.28
C ASP A 31 -1.32 -9.04 -12.08
N VAL A 32 -0.14 -9.35 -11.55
CA VAL A 32 0.07 -10.42 -10.54
C VAL A 32 0.43 -9.87 -9.16
N ALA A 33 1.21 -8.79 -9.10
CA ALA A 33 1.83 -8.32 -7.86
C ALA A 33 1.90 -6.78 -7.76
N PHE A 34 1.86 -6.31 -6.52
CA PHE A 34 2.39 -5.00 -6.14
C PHE A 34 3.88 -5.14 -5.81
N GLU A 35 4.71 -4.31 -6.43
CA GLU A 35 6.17 -4.39 -6.30
C GLU A 35 6.76 -3.03 -5.97
N PHE A 36 7.82 -3.05 -5.17
CA PHE A 36 8.67 -1.91 -4.88
C PHE A 36 10.12 -2.30 -5.16
N PHE A 37 10.78 -1.53 -6.00
CA PHE A 37 12.19 -1.67 -6.32
C PHE A 37 12.96 -0.48 -5.74
N SER A 38 13.85 -0.74 -4.79
CA SER A 38 14.68 0.27 -4.16
C SER A 38 15.75 0.78 -5.14
N ASP A 39 16.02 2.09 -5.10
CA ASP A 39 17.07 2.69 -5.91
C ASP A 39 18.48 2.39 -5.36
N ARG A 40 18.58 1.94 -4.09
CA ARG A 40 19.87 1.78 -3.38
C ARG A 40 20.29 0.33 -3.17
N SER A 41 19.36 -0.58 -2.88
CA SER A 41 19.69 -1.96 -2.52
C SER A 41 18.62 -2.93 -2.98
N VAL A 42 19.04 -4.02 -3.62
CA VAL A 42 18.14 -5.11 -4.07
C VAL A 42 17.49 -5.82 -2.89
N GLU A 43 18.13 -5.84 -1.72
CA GLU A 43 17.61 -6.45 -0.48
C GLU A 43 16.38 -5.69 0.07
N ASP A 44 16.25 -4.41 -0.28
CA ASP A 44 15.11 -3.58 0.10
C ASP A 44 13.92 -3.72 -0.87
N ASN A 45 14.04 -4.56 -1.90
CA ASN A 45 12.95 -4.80 -2.84
C ASN A 45 11.82 -5.56 -2.15
N VAL A 46 10.59 -5.21 -2.49
CA VAL A 46 9.39 -5.81 -1.93
C VAL A 46 8.51 -6.29 -3.07
N ILE A 47 8.12 -7.56 -3.04
CA ILE A 47 7.21 -8.15 -4.02
C ILE A 47 6.05 -8.75 -3.23
N ILE A 48 4.84 -8.25 -3.49
CA ILE A 48 3.62 -8.66 -2.81
C ILE A 48 2.65 -9.16 -3.87
N PRO A 49 2.50 -10.48 -4.02
CA PRO A 49 1.44 -11.04 -4.84
C PRO A 49 0.07 -10.52 -4.38
N LEU A 50 -0.80 -10.18 -5.35
CA LEU A 50 -2.10 -9.57 -5.05
C LEU A 50 -3.00 -10.48 -4.21
N ASP A 51 -2.87 -11.80 -4.36
CA ASP A 51 -3.60 -12.80 -3.56
C ASP A 51 -3.19 -12.79 -2.09
N LYS A 52 -1.99 -12.31 -1.74
CA LYS A 52 -1.53 -12.16 -0.35
C LYS A 52 -2.01 -10.88 0.31
N ILE A 53 -2.61 -9.96 -0.43
CA ILE A 53 -3.14 -8.71 0.11
C ILE A 53 -4.51 -8.97 0.71
N LYS A 54 -4.64 -8.70 2.02
CA LYS A 54 -5.93 -8.75 2.72
C LYS A 54 -6.74 -7.49 2.49
N ARG A 55 -6.11 -6.32 2.59
CA ARG A 55 -6.70 -5.01 2.28
C ARG A 55 -5.63 -3.93 2.14
N VAL A 56 -6.00 -2.81 1.56
CA VAL A 56 -5.17 -1.61 1.41
C VAL A 56 -5.84 -0.46 2.14
N GLU A 57 -5.06 0.25 2.96
CA GLU A 57 -5.54 1.37 3.78
C GLU A 57 -4.93 2.68 3.26
N GLY A 58 -5.73 3.50 2.58
CA GLY A 58 -5.30 4.81 2.10
C GLY A 58 -5.42 5.89 3.17
N SER A 59 -4.39 6.71 3.34
CA SER A 59 -4.50 7.90 4.21
C SER A 59 -5.40 8.93 3.53
N VAL A 60 -6.39 9.48 4.25
CA VAL A 60 -7.32 10.49 3.70
C VAL A 60 -7.50 11.62 4.69
N TYR A 61 -7.23 12.85 4.24
CA TYR A 61 -7.38 14.09 5.02
C TYR A 61 -8.50 14.92 4.41
N GLY A 62 -9.67 14.97 5.07
CA GLY A 62 -10.88 15.55 4.50
C GLY A 62 -11.28 14.84 3.21
N LYS A 63 -11.26 15.57 2.08
CA LYS A 63 -11.54 15.06 0.73
C LYS A 63 -10.28 14.67 -0.07
N LYS A 64 -9.07 14.84 0.51
CA LYS A 64 -7.80 14.63 -0.18
C LYS A 64 -7.18 13.28 0.18
N ILE A 65 -6.74 12.55 -0.83
CA ILE A 65 -5.93 11.33 -0.66
C ILE A 65 -4.52 11.76 -0.28
N GLY A 66 -4.03 11.24 0.84
CA GLY A 66 -2.67 11.43 1.31
C GLY A 66 -1.66 10.61 0.50
N ARG A 67 -0.39 10.97 0.63
CA ARG A 67 0.71 10.28 -0.08
C ARG A 67 0.99 8.88 0.46
N ARG A 68 0.61 8.59 1.71
CA ARG A 68 0.89 7.31 2.38
C ARG A 68 -0.29 6.37 2.32
N PHE A 69 -0.01 5.09 2.12
CA PHE A 69 -0.97 4.01 2.20
C PHE A 69 -0.30 2.78 2.82
N ASN A 70 -1.11 1.89 3.39
CA ASN A 70 -0.63 0.64 3.96
C ASN A 70 -1.20 -0.54 3.18
N ILE A 71 -0.38 -1.54 2.91
CA ILE A 71 -0.82 -2.85 2.44
C ILE A 71 -0.84 -3.77 3.66
N ILE A 72 -2.01 -4.32 3.95
CA ILE A 72 -2.22 -5.30 5.01
C ILE A 72 -2.24 -6.67 4.36
N LEU A 73 -1.34 -7.55 4.76
CA LEU A 73 -1.25 -8.91 4.25
C LEU A 73 -2.24 -9.84 4.98
N GLN A 74 -2.49 -11.02 4.40
CA GLN A 74 -3.36 -12.05 4.99
C GLN A 74 -2.95 -12.45 6.42
N ASN A 75 -1.65 -12.50 6.70
CA ASN A 75 -1.09 -12.76 8.04
C ASN A 75 -1.18 -11.54 9.00
N ASN A 76 -1.87 -10.48 8.61
CA ASN A 76 -1.99 -9.20 9.32
C ASN A 76 -0.69 -8.38 9.45
N SER A 77 0.40 -8.75 8.75
CA SER A 77 1.56 -7.87 8.61
C SER A 77 1.18 -6.60 7.86
N LYS A 78 1.71 -5.47 8.33
CA LYS A 78 1.44 -4.14 7.78
C LYS A 78 2.68 -3.57 7.13
N LEU A 79 2.59 -3.27 5.84
CA LEU A 79 3.65 -2.63 5.07
C LEU A 79 3.20 -1.23 4.65
N CYS A 80 4.02 -0.22 4.94
CA CYS A 80 3.69 1.17 4.68
C CYS A 80 4.48 1.68 3.46
N PHE A 81 3.76 2.30 2.54
CA PHE A 81 4.31 2.86 1.31
C PHE A 81 3.87 4.31 1.13
N GLY A 82 4.65 5.06 0.36
CA GLY A 82 4.36 6.43 -0.02
C GLY A 82 4.56 6.65 -1.51
N SER A 83 3.74 7.50 -2.13
CA SER A 83 3.97 8.00 -3.49
C SER A 83 3.34 9.38 -3.67
N LYS A 84 3.71 10.09 -4.74
CA LYS A 84 2.95 11.26 -5.19
C LYS A 84 1.68 10.84 -5.94
N ASP A 85 1.68 9.65 -6.53
CA ASP A 85 0.60 9.07 -7.35
C ASP A 85 -0.31 8.11 -6.55
N SER A 86 -0.34 8.22 -5.22
CA SER A 86 -1.09 7.31 -4.35
C SER A 86 -2.57 7.19 -4.72
N GLY A 87 -3.19 8.26 -5.22
CA GLY A 87 -4.56 8.21 -5.72
C GLY A 87 -4.74 7.25 -6.90
N LYS A 88 -3.80 7.25 -7.86
CA LYS A 88 -3.80 6.32 -9.01
C LYS A 88 -3.53 4.89 -8.56
N ILE A 89 -2.52 4.70 -7.72
CA ILE A 89 -2.16 3.38 -7.15
C ILE A 89 -3.36 2.77 -6.41
N LEU A 90 -4.01 3.54 -5.53
CA LEU A 90 -5.19 3.08 -4.79
C LEU A 90 -6.39 2.79 -5.72
N LYS A 91 -6.52 3.51 -6.83
CA LYS A 91 -7.57 3.24 -7.83
C LYS A 91 -7.33 1.90 -8.53
N ILE A 92 -6.11 1.65 -9.01
CA ILE A 92 -5.76 0.39 -9.69
C ILE A 92 -5.86 -0.79 -8.72
N LEU A 93 -5.36 -0.64 -7.48
CA LEU A 93 -5.52 -1.67 -6.44
C LEU A 93 -6.99 -1.94 -6.14
N ARG A 94 -7.86 -0.93 -6.20
CA ARG A 94 -9.30 -1.09 -6.00
C ARG A 94 -9.94 -1.90 -7.14
N GLU A 95 -9.53 -1.64 -8.38
CA GLU A 95 -10.01 -2.38 -9.56
C GLU A 95 -9.59 -3.85 -9.49
N LYS A 96 -8.40 -4.15 -8.94
CA LYS A 96 -7.85 -5.51 -8.83
C LYS A 96 -8.35 -6.29 -7.61
N LEU A 97 -8.45 -5.64 -6.46
CA LEU A 97 -8.75 -6.30 -5.18
C LEU A 97 -10.24 -6.21 -4.80
N GLY A 98 -11.02 -5.35 -5.46
CA GLY A 98 -12.39 -5.05 -5.05
C GLY A 98 -12.50 -3.80 -4.17
N ASN A 99 -13.68 -3.18 -4.19
CA ASN A 99 -13.93 -1.90 -3.52
C ASN A 99 -13.84 -1.99 -1.99
N GLU A 100 -14.32 -3.08 -1.44
CA GLU A 100 -14.32 -3.42 -0.02
C GLU A 100 -12.91 -3.61 0.55
N ASN A 101 -11.94 -3.93 -0.31
CA ASN A 101 -10.56 -4.20 0.09
C ASN A 101 -9.66 -2.98 0.02
N VAL A 102 -10.13 -1.83 -0.49
CA VAL A 102 -9.37 -0.56 -0.49
C VAL A 102 -10.11 0.50 0.32
N VAL A 103 -9.74 0.60 1.59
CA VAL A 103 -10.45 1.35 2.61
C VAL A 103 -9.68 2.59 3.08
N LYS A 104 -10.38 3.49 3.76
CA LYS A 104 -9.75 4.62 4.45
C LYS A 104 -9.03 4.12 5.70
N ALA A 105 -7.78 4.56 5.88
CA ALA A 105 -7.01 4.27 7.09
C ALA A 105 -7.73 4.83 8.34
N PRO A 106 -7.72 4.09 9.47
CA PRO A 106 -8.39 4.54 10.70
C PRO A 106 -7.74 5.82 11.23
N THR A 107 -8.56 6.85 11.46
CA THR A 107 -8.12 8.10 12.12
C THR A 107 -7.96 7.86 13.63
N PHE A 108 -6.93 8.43 14.25
CA PHE A 108 -6.68 8.35 15.71
C PHE A 108 -7.93 8.62 16.57
N LEU A 109 -8.69 9.67 16.26
CA LEU A 109 -9.96 10.00 16.95
C LEU A 109 -11.04 8.89 16.81
N GLY A 110 -11.07 8.20 15.66
CA GLY A 110 -11.98 7.09 15.40
C GLY A 110 -11.60 5.80 16.13
N THR A 111 -10.34 5.67 16.56
CA THR A 111 -9.88 4.55 17.39
C THR A 111 -10.19 4.81 18.87
N LEU A 112 -9.94 6.03 19.35
CA LEU A 112 -10.30 6.47 20.72
C LEU A 112 -11.80 6.31 20.99
N THR A 113 -12.65 6.87 20.13
CA THR A 113 -14.12 6.77 20.27
C THR A 113 -14.63 5.31 20.21
N ARG A 114 -14.00 4.44 19.40
CA ARG A 114 -14.31 3.00 19.38
C ARG A 114 -13.90 2.29 20.65
N ALA A 115 -12.76 2.65 21.25
CA ALA A 115 -12.33 2.10 22.53
C ALA A 115 -13.30 2.48 23.67
N PHE A 116 -13.74 3.75 23.72
CA PHE A 116 -14.71 4.20 24.72
C PHE A 116 -16.10 3.57 24.55
N LYS A 117 -16.54 3.29 23.31
CA LYS A 117 -17.82 2.61 23.06
C LYS A 117 -17.83 1.11 23.41
N ARG A 118 -16.66 0.46 23.50
CA ARG A 118 -16.58 -0.98 23.83
C ARG A 118 -16.57 -1.27 25.33
N ASN A 119 -16.39 -0.23 26.15
CA ASN A 119 -16.35 -0.32 27.62
C ASN A 119 -17.68 0.12 28.28
N LYS A 120 -18.79 0.09 27.54
CA LYS A 120 -20.14 0.35 28.03
C LYS A 120 -21.06 -0.74 27.50
#